data_AF-A0A450ZVB8-F1
#
_entry.id   AF-A0A450ZVB8-F1
#
_cell.length_a   1.000
_cell.length_b   1.000
_cell.length_c   1.000
_cell.angle_alpha   90.00
_cell.angle_beta   90.00
_cell.angle_gamma   90.00
#
_symmetry.space_group_name_H-M   'P 1'
#
loop_
_entity.id
_entity.type
_entity.pdbx_description
1 polymer ?
#
loop_
_entity_poly.entity_id
_entity_poly.type
_entity_poly.pdbx_seq_one_letter_code
_entity_poly.pdbx_strand_id
1 'polypeptide(L)'
;MKKIILRQAFEELRNAITYYEEQQAGLGLRLKEEFDRHVYWIMGNSTVPRIRSGGYRRSEYLIGRKNKISTARALRVARRLGRLP
;
A
#
# COMPACT_ATOMS: atom_id res chain seq x y z
N MET A 1 10.30 -0.26 19.03
CA MET A 1 10.11 -1.57 18.37
C MET A 1 11.13 -1.68 17.23
N LYS A 2 11.92 -2.76 17.14
CA LYS A 2 12.95 -2.91 16.08
C LYS A 2 12.29 -3.30 14.76
N LYS A 3 12.54 -2.54 13.69
CA LYS A 3 12.04 -2.83 12.33
C LYS A 3 12.98 -3.78 11.62
N ILE A 4 12.47 -4.91 11.16
CA ILE A 4 13.16 -5.84 10.27
C ILE A 4 12.27 -6.00 9.04
N ILE A 5 12.78 -5.65 7.86
CA ILE A 5 12.09 -5.93 6.59
C ILE A 5 12.69 -7.21 6.04
N LEU A 6 11.83 -8.19 5.71
CA LEU A 6 12.26 -9.40 5.03
C LEU A 6 12.78 -9.05 3.62
N ARG A 7 13.84 -9.71 3.17
CA ARG A 7 14.42 -9.48 1.84
C ARG A 7 13.36 -9.56 0.73
N GLN A 8 12.51 -10.59 0.77
CA GLN A 8 11.42 -10.77 -0.19
C GLN A 8 10.46 -9.57 -0.20
N ALA A 9 10.08 -9.05 0.97
CA ALA A 9 9.19 -7.89 1.07
C ALA A 9 9.85 -6.61 0.51
N PHE A 10 11.17 -6.48 0.64
CA PHE A 10 11.92 -5.37 0.04
C PHE A 10 11.94 -5.48 -1.50
N GLU A 11 12.16 -6.68 -2.03
CA GLU A 11 12.13 -6.94 -3.48
C GLU A 11 10.73 -6.69 -4.06
N GLU A 12 9.67 -7.17 -3.40
CA GLU A 12 8.28 -6.91 -3.79
C GLU A 12 7.95 -5.42 -3.80
N LEU A 13 8.37 -4.68 -2.77
CA LEU A 13 8.19 -3.22 -2.72
C LEU A 13 8.92 -2.52 -3.86
N ARG A 14 10.17 -2.93 -4.15
CA ARG A 14 10.96 -2.33 -5.23
C ARG A 14 10.30 -2.58 -6.58
N ASN A 15 9.87 -3.80 -6.85
CA ASN A 15 9.18 -4.16 -8.08
C ASN A 15 7.88 -3.36 -8.25
N ALA A 16 7.10 -3.18 -7.17
CA ALA A 16 5.90 -2.37 -7.20
C ALA A 16 6.22 -0.88 -7.50
N ILE A 17 7.23 -0.30 -6.85
CA ILE A 17 7.67 1.08 -7.11
C ILE A 17 8.04 1.26 -8.58
N THR A 18 8.88 0.37 -9.13
CA THR A 18 9.27 0.40 -10.55
C THR A 18 8.05 0.31 -11.46
N TYR A 19 7.17 -0.66 -11.21
CA TYR A 19 5.96 -0.85 -12.00
C TYR A 19 5.10 0.42 -12.06
N TYR A 20 4.83 1.05 -10.91
CA TYR A 20 3.99 2.25 -10.88
C TYR A 20 4.67 3.47 -11.50
N GLU A 21 5.99 3.60 -11.35
CA GLU A 21 6.76 4.67 -12.00
C GLU A 21 6.71 4.57 -13.53
N GLU A 22 6.77 3.35 -14.07
CA GLU A 22 6.62 3.08 -15.50
C GLU A 22 5.21 3.40 -16.02
N GLN A 23 4.16 3.22 -15.20
CA GLN A 23 2.78 3.57 -15.58
C GLN A 23 2.56 5.09 -15.65
N GLN A 24 3.12 5.83 -14.70
CA GLN A 24 3.07 7.28 -14.68
C GLN A 24 4.19 7.82 -13.79
N ALA A 25 4.99 8.73 -14.36
CA ALA A 25 6.06 9.41 -13.64
C ALA A 25 5.56 10.01 -12.32
N GLY A 26 6.28 9.72 -11.23
CA GLY A 26 5.99 10.15 -9.87
C GLY A 26 5.03 9.24 -9.08
N LEU A 27 4.39 8.24 -9.69
CA LEU A 27 3.56 7.30 -8.92
C LEU A 27 4.38 6.34 -8.06
N GLY A 28 5.55 5.88 -8.53
CA GLY A 28 6.44 5.03 -7.75
C GLY A 28 6.97 5.77 -6.52
N LEU A 29 7.36 7.04 -6.69
CA LEU A 29 7.75 7.91 -5.59
C LEU A 29 6.63 8.07 -4.56
N ARG A 30 5.41 8.38 -5.00
CA ARG A 30 4.24 8.51 -4.10
C ARG A 30 3.95 7.22 -3.34
N LEU A 31 4.08 6.06 -4.00
CA LEU A 31 3.91 4.77 -3.34
C LEU A 31 4.95 4.58 -2.23
N LYS A 32 6.21 4.89 -2.50
CA LYS A 32 7.29 4.81 -1.51
C LYS A 32 7.01 5.70 -0.29
N GLU A 33 6.60 6.95 -0.51
CA GLU A 33 6.28 7.90 0.57
C GLU A 33 5.10 7.46 1.43
N GLU A 34 4.05 6.90 0.82
CA GLU A 34 2.91 6.32 1.55
C GLU A 34 3.35 5.08 2.34
N PHE A 35 4.15 4.20 1.75
CA PHE A 35 4.71 3.03 2.43
C PHE A 35 5.52 3.44 3.66
N ASP A 36 6.45 4.39 3.52
CA ASP A 36 7.31 4.85 4.61
C ASP A 36 6.49 5.47 5.75
N ARG A 37 5.50 6.32 5.43
CA ARG A 37 4.57 6.88 6.42
C ARG A 37 3.78 5.82 7.16
N HIS A 38 3.28 4.82 6.44
CA HIS A 38 2.47 3.76 7.03
C HIS A 38 3.29 2.85 7.95
N VAL A 39 4.51 2.48 7.54
CA VAL A 39 5.42 1.71 8.39
C VAL A 39 5.79 2.49 9.64
N TYR A 40 6.08 3.79 9.52
CA TYR A 40 6.34 4.65 10.68
C TYR A 40 5.14 4.67 11.64
N TRP A 41 3.92 4.81 11.12
CA TRP A 41 2.71 4.77 11.93
C TRP A 41 2.53 3.44 12.67
N ILE A 42 2.75 2.30 12.01
CA ILE A 42 2.67 0.96 12.63
C ILE A 42 3.71 0.81 13.75
N MET A 43 4.92 1.35 13.57
CA MET A 43 5.95 1.30 14.61
C MET A 43 5.51 2.02 15.89
N GLY A 44 4.74 3.11 15.76
CA GLY A 44 4.14 3.83 16.90
C GLY A 44 2.82 3.25 17.40
N ASN A 45 2.08 2.51 16.56
CA ASN A 45 0.70 2.04 16.81
C ASN A 45 0.56 0.52 16.65
N SER A 46 1.57 -0.21 17.11
CA SER A 46 1.74 -1.65 16.78
C SER A 46 0.58 -2.56 17.20
N THR A 47 -0.19 -2.18 18.23
CA THR A 47 -1.32 -2.94 18.76
C THR A 47 -2.63 -2.66 18.02
N VAL A 48 -2.69 -1.59 17.21
CA VAL A 48 -3.92 -1.16 16.53
C VAL A 48 -4.36 -2.15 15.45
N PRO A 49 -3.47 -2.72 14.61
CA PRO A 49 -3.88 -3.77 13.69
C PRO A 49 -4.24 -5.05 14.45
N ARG A 50 -5.43 -5.58 14.19
CA ARG A 50 -5.93 -6.83 14.80
C ARG A 50 -5.02 -8.01 14.43
N ILE A 51 -4.64 -8.80 15.42
CA ILE A 51 -3.94 -10.07 15.23
C ILE A 51 -4.92 -11.06 14.57
N ARG A 52 -4.49 -11.70 13.48
CA ARG A 52 -5.25 -12.75 12.79
C ARG A 52 -4.78 -14.15 13.20
N SER A 53 -5.56 -15.17 12.85
CA SER A 53 -5.15 -16.56 12.99
C SER A 53 -3.82 -16.77 12.23
N GLY A 54 -2.82 -17.30 12.93
CA GLY A 54 -1.44 -17.39 12.42
C GLY A 54 -0.47 -16.34 12.98
N GLY A 55 -0.89 -15.50 13.92
CA GLY A 55 0.02 -14.62 14.68
C GLY A 55 0.53 -13.40 13.91
N TYR A 56 -0.01 -13.13 12.71
CA TYR A 56 0.35 -11.97 11.90
C TYR A 56 -0.72 -10.88 11.94
N ARG A 57 -0.31 -9.66 11.59
CA ARG A 57 -1.19 -8.49 11.44
C ARG A 57 -1.23 -8.08 9.98
N ARG A 58 -2.43 -7.91 9.42
CA ARG A 58 -2.61 -7.28 8.11
C ARG A 58 -2.95 -5.82 8.32
N SER A 59 -2.13 -4.93 7.79
CA SER A 59 -2.45 -3.52 7.69
C SER A 59 -2.87 -3.22 6.26
N GLU A 60 -4.11 -2.81 6.06
CA GLU A 60 -4.52 -2.26 4.76
C GLU A 60 -3.89 -0.89 4.57
N TYR A 61 -3.30 -0.67 3.39
CA TYR A 61 -2.92 0.66 2.97
C TYR A 61 -4.20 1.45 2.73
N LEU A 62 -4.42 2.47 3.55
CA LEU A 62 -5.44 3.48 3.29
C LEU A 62 -4.92 4.40 2.18
N ILE A 63 -4.84 3.90 0.94
CA ILE A 63 -4.65 4.75 -0.23
C ILE A 63 -5.85 5.71 -0.25
N GLY A 64 -5.64 6.93 0.24
CA GLY A 64 -6.61 8.01 0.15
C GLY A 64 -7.64 8.11 1.28
N ARG A 65 -7.24 8.20 2.56
CA ARG A 65 -8.18 8.74 3.59
C ARG A 65 -8.61 10.20 3.32
N LYS A 66 -7.88 10.95 2.48
CA LYS A 66 -8.33 12.26 1.97
C LYS A 66 -9.10 12.21 0.64
N ASN A 67 -9.25 11.04 0.02
CA ASN A 67 -9.77 10.94 -1.34
C ASN A 67 -10.66 9.70 -1.54
N LYS A 68 -11.56 9.43 -0.59
CA LYS A 68 -12.56 8.35 -0.71
C LYS A 68 -13.42 8.44 -1.99
N ILE A 69 -13.44 9.61 -2.64
CA ILE A 69 -14.17 9.87 -3.89
C ILE A 69 -13.36 9.46 -5.14
N SER A 70 -12.02 9.40 -5.09
CA SER A 70 -11.20 9.08 -6.28
C SER A 70 -11.04 7.58 -6.54
N THR A 71 -10.82 6.77 -5.49
CA THR A 71 -10.59 5.32 -5.64
C THR A 71 -11.86 4.59 -6.11
N ALA A 72 -13.02 4.97 -5.58
CA ALA A 72 -14.31 4.44 -6.03
C ALA A 72 -14.61 4.80 -7.50
N ARG A 73 -14.17 5.99 -7.96
CA ARG A 73 -14.32 6.42 -9.35
C ARG A 73 -13.36 5.68 -10.27
N ALA A 74 -12.11 5.49 -9.86
CA ALA A 74 -11.12 4.70 -10.60
C ALA A 74 -11.53 3.23 -10.75
N LEU A 75 -12.05 2.61 -9.68
CA LEU A 75 -12.58 1.24 -9.72
C LEU A 75 -13.80 1.12 -10.62
N ARG A 76 -14.70 2.12 -10.61
CA ARG A 76 -15.89 2.15 -11.48
C ARG A 76 -15.51 2.31 -12.95
N VAL A 77 -14.51 3.12 -13.26
CA VAL A 77 -13.95 3.27 -14.62
C VAL A 77 -13.25 1.99 -15.06
N ALA A 78 -12.46 1.35 -14.19
CA ALA A 78 -11.78 0.09 -14.51
C ALA A 78 -12.76 -1.06 -14.80
N ARG A 79 -13.87 -1.17 -14.05
CA ARG A 79 -14.96 -2.12 -14.35
C ARG A 79 -15.69 -1.80 -15.65
N ARG A 80 -15.99 -0.52 -15.91
CA ARG A 80 -16.63 -0.10 -17.18
C ARG A 80 -15.76 -0.40 -18.40
N LEU A 81 -14.44 -0.38 -18.23
CA LEU A 81 -13.47 -0.70 -19.27
C LEU A 81 -13.10 -2.19 -19.33
N GLY A 82 -13.76 -3.06 -18.54
CA GLY A 82 -13.50 -4.51 -18.53
C GLY A 82 -12.11 -4.91 -18.01
N ARG A 83 -11.42 -4.03 -17.29
CA ARG A 83 -10.04 -4.24 -16.81
C ARG A 83 -9.96 -4.86 -15.41
N LEU A 84 -11.12 -5.06 -14.77
CA LEU A 84 -11.30 -5.79 -13.52
C LEU A 84 -12.62 -6.57 -13.61
N PRO A 85 -12.71 -7.79 -13.05
CA PRO A 85 -13.99 -8.49 -12.94
C PRO A 85 -15.01 -7.75 -12.06
#